data_AF-A0A8S4QIR0-F1
#
_entry.id   AF-A0A8S4QIR0-F1
#
_cell.length_a   1.000
_cell.length_b   1.000
_cell.length_c   1.000
_cell.angle_alpha   90.00
_cell.angle_beta   90.00
_cell.angle_gamma   90.00
#
_symmetry.space_group_name_H-M   'P 1'
#
loop_
_entity.id
_entity.type
_entity.pdbx_description
1 polymer ?
#
loop_
_entity_poly.entity_id
_entity_poly.type
_entity_poly.pdbx_seq_one_letter_code
_entity_poly.pdbx_strand_id
1 'polypeptide(L)'
;MVQKGYSLTPNVDSHNYCVHLQLYKDLKERHKNGQTKASLSLQQYLGFESGFTVDKESNTLAILCEDVVPVLAFDTREILIQWRVKVYYRHSD
;
A
#
# COMPACT_ATOMS: atom_id res chain seq x y z
N MET A 1 -5.82 0.33 -13.78
CA MET A 1 -4.78 1.34 -13.44
C MET A 1 -5.04 2.00 -12.09
N VAL A 2 -4.65 1.33 -11.00
CA VAL A 2 -4.70 1.87 -9.64
C VAL A 2 -3.27 2.18 -9.21
N GLN A 3 -2.87 3.45 -9.28
CA GLN A 3 -1.63 3.94 -8.68
C GLN A 3 -1.97 4.69 -7.40
N LYS A 4 -1.80 4.02 -6.27
CA LYS A 4 -2.04 4.55 -4.92
C LYS A 4 -0.84 5.38 -4.45
N GLY A 5 -1.11 6.45 -3.72
CA GLY A 5 -0.10 7.20 -2.96
C GLY A 5 -0.11 6.69 -1.53
N TYR A 6 1.06 6.57 -0.90
CA TYR A 6 1.16 6.22 0.51
C TYR A 6 2.13 7.20 1.14
N SER A 7 1.74 7.72 2.30
CA SER A 7 2.59 8.50 3.18
C SER A 7 2.77 7.69 4.45
N LEU A 8 4.01 7.28 4.77
CA LEU A 8 4.35 6.75 6.08
C LEU A 8 4.72 7.96 6.94
N THR A 9 3.92 8.28 7.95
CA THR A 9 4.33 9.25 8.98
C THR A 9 4.84 8.45 10.16
N PRO A 10 6.13 8.53 10.52
CA PRO A 10 6.60 7.92 11.74
C PRO A 10 5.93 8.63 12.92
N ASN A 11 5.15 7.90 13.72
CA ASN A 11 4.54 8.42 14.93
C ASN A 11 5.52 8.21 16.08
N VAL A 12 5.87 9.29 16.78
CA VAL A 12 6.92 9.33 17.80
C VAL A 12 6.34 8.87 19.13
N ASP A 13 5.96 7.59 19.20
CA ASP A 13 5.72 6.86 20.45
C ASP A 13 5.96 5.37 20.16
N SER A 14 6.76 4.74 21.02
CA SER A 14 7.56 3.55 20.71
C SER A 14 6.78 2.38 20.10
N HIS A 15 7.27 1.86 18.96
CA HIS A 15 6.88 0.64 18.20
C HIS A 15 5.73 0.70 17.18
N ASN A 16 5.04 1.82 16.97
CA ASN A 16 3.86 1.81 16.09
C ASN A 16 4.13 2.38 14.68
N TYR A 17 4.56 1.52 13.75
CA TYR A 17 4.70 1.89 12.34
C TYR A 17 3.31 1.98 11.67
N CYS A 18 2.95 3.17 11.18
CA CYS A 18 1.68 3.41 10.50
C CYS A 18 1.85 3.52 8.98
N VAL A 19 1.02 2.81 8.22
CA VAL A 19 0.95 2.86 6.76
C VAL A 19 -0.36 3.49 6.31
N HIS A 20 -0.28 4.66 5.67
CA HIS A 20 -1.47 5.28 5.06
C HIS A 20 -1.60 4.88 3.59
N LEU A 21 -2.68 4.15 3.28
CA LEU A 21 -3.08 3.71 1.96
C LEU A 21 -4.10 4.69 1.39
N GLN A 22 -3.76 5.44 0.34
CA GLN A 22 -4.68 6.40 -0.30
C GLN A 22 -4.97 6.01 -1.75
N LEU A 23 -6.27 5.94 -2.07
CA LEU A 23 -6.78 5.71 -3.42
C LEU A 23 -7.25 7.02 -4.04
N TYR A 24 -6.76 7.30 -5.25
CA TYR A 24 -7.19 8.42 -6.08
C TYR A 24 -7.91 7.86 -7.32
N LYS A 25 -8.78 8.67 -7.95
CA LYS A 25 -9.41 8.28 -9.22
C LYS A 25 -8.39 8.12 -10.32
N ASP A 26 -7.43 9.04 -10.37
CA ASP A 26 -6.39 9.13 -11.39
C ASP A 26 -5.21 9.99 -10.88
N LEU A 27 -4.13 9.99 -11.66
CA LEU A 27 -2.91 10.74 -11.34
C LEU A 27 -3.11 12.26 -11.32
N LYS A 28 -4.05 12.79 -12.11
CA LYS A 28 -4.31 14.24 -12.16
C LYS A 28 -4.92 14.72 -10.85
N GLU A 29 -5.83 13.93 -10.26
CA GLU A 29 -6.39 14.25 -8.94
C GLU A 29 -5.32 14.23 -7.84
N ARG A 30 -4.40 13.24 -7.86
CA ARG A 30 -3.28 13.20 -6.90
C ARG A 30 -2.43 14.48 -6.96
N HIS A 31 -2.03 14.92 -8.15
CA HIS A 31 -1.14 16.08 -8.32
C HIS A 31 -1.78 17.42 -7.91
N LYS A 32 -3.11 17.49 -7.84
CA LYS A 32 -3.83 18.69 -7.43
C LYS A 32 -4.13 18.74 -5.93
N ASN A 33 -3.53 17.87 -5.11
CA ASN A 33 -3.98 17.60 -3.73
C ASN A 33 -5.49 17.32 -3.67
N GLY A 34 -6.02 16.69 -4.72
CA GLY A 34 -7.45 16.37 -4.84
C GLY A 34 -7.90 15.38 -3.77
N GLN A 35 -9.21 15.33 -3.54
CA GLN A 35 -9.76 14.42 -2.54
C GLN A 35 -9.47 12.96 -2.87
N THR A 36 -8.97 12.24 -1.87
CA THR A 36 -8.83 10.79 -1.93
C THR A 36 -10.20 10.13 -1.99
N LYS A 37 -10.40 9.17 -2.89
CA LYS A 37 -11.63 8.36 -2.95
C LYS A 37 -11.81 7.50 -1.71
N ALA A 38 -10.69 7.00 -1.19
CA ALA A 38 -10.63 6.25 0.05
C ALA A 38 -9.24 6.43 0.66
N SER A 39 -9.19 6.51 1.98
CA SER A 39 -7.97 6.44 2.76
C SER A 39 -8.13 5.34 3.80
N LEU A 40 -7.06 4.61 4.05
CA LEU A 40 -7.00 3.61 5.10
C LEU A 40 -5.69 3.80 5.85
N SER A 41 -5.77 3.95 7.16
CA SER A 41 -4.61 4.05 8.04
C SER A 41 -4.41 2.70 8.71
N LEU A 42 -3.30 2.07 8.42
CA LEU A 42 -2.95 0.74 8.92
C LEU A 42 -1.94 0.92 10.04
N GLN A 43 -2.25 0.44 11.24
CA GLN A 43 -1.36 0.51 12.39
C GLN A 43 -0.57 -0.80 12.53
N GLN A 44 0.48 -0.80 13.35
CA GLN A 44 1.26 -2.01 13.64
C GLN A 44 1.73 -2.75 12.38
N TYR A 45 2.39 -2.04 11.46
CA TYR A 45 2.93 -2.66 10.25
C TYR A 45 4.02 -3.69 10.58
N LEU A 46 3.84 -4.90 10.06
CA LEU A 46 4.73 -6.06 10.28
C LEU A 46 5.53 -6.43 9.02
N GLY A 47 5.03 -6.09 7.83
CA GLY A 47 5.69 -6.45 6.58
C GLY A 47 4.73 -6.51 5.39
N PHE A 48 5.17 -7.16 4.31
CA PHE A 48 4.33 -7.42 3.16
C PHE A 48 4.62 -8.80 2.56
N GLU A 49 3.60 -9.40 1.96
CA GLU A 49 3.72 -10.64 1.21
C GLU A 49 3.07 -10.47 -0.16
N SER A 50 3.54 -11.19 -1.18
CA SER A 50 3.02 -11.00 -2.53
C SER A 50 3.21 -12.22 -3.40
N GLY A 51 2.47 -12.28 -4.51
CA GLY A 51 2.51 -13.38 -5.47
C GLY A 51 1.74 -14.62 -5.03
N PHE A 52 0.80 -14.46 -4.10
CA PHE A 52 -0.19 -15.48 -3.76
C PHE A 52 -1.44 -15.30 -4.63
N THR A 53 -2.29 -16.33 -4.71
CA THR A 53 -3.54 -16.22 -5.47
C THR A 53 -4.72 -16.01 -4.53
N VAL A 54 -5.54 -14.99 -4.80
CA VAL A 54 -6.82 -14.73 -4.13
C VAL A 54 -7.86 -14.40 -5.19
N ASP A 55 -9.06 -14.98 -5.13
CA ASP A 55 -10.15 -14.68 -6.07
C ASP A 55 -9.77 -14.72 -7.57
N LYS A 56 -8.84 -15.62 -7.95
CA LYS A 56 -8.26 -15.77 -9.31
C LYS A 56 -7.24 -14.70 -9.72
N GLU A 57 -6.93 -13.75 -8.83
CA GLU A 57 -5.86 -12.77 -9.02
C GLU A 57 -4.56 -13.32 -8.44
N SER A 58 -3.52 -13.46 -9.27
CA SER A 58 -2.19 -13.92 -8.83
C SER A 58 -1.18 -12.78 -8.68
N ASN A 59 -1.49 -11.61 -9.22
CA ASN A 59 -0.67 -10.41 -9.09
C ASN A 59 -1.07 -9.65 -7.83
N THR A 60 -0.81 -10.24 -6.66
CA THR A 60 -1.31 -9.74 -5.38
C THR A 60 -0.19 -9.26 -4.45
N LEU A 61 -0.53 -8.31 -3.57
CA LEU A 61 0.30 -7.83 -2.46
C LEU A 61 -0.56 -7.65 -1.22
N ALA A 62 -0.25 -8.39 -0.16
CA ALA A 62 -0.77 -8.19 1.19
C ALA A 62 0.17 -7.26 1.95
N ILE A 63 -0.40 -6.28 2.66
CA ILE A 63 0.30 -5.50 3.68
C ILE A 63 -0.07 -6.13 5.02
N LEU A 64 0.92 -6.64 5.73
CA LEU A 64 0.73 -7.34 6.99
C LEU A 64 0.73 -6.31 8.13
N CYS A 65 -0.42 -6.18 8.78
CA CYS A 65 -0.60 -5.38 10.00
C CYS A 65 -1.38 -6.21 11.01
N GLU A 66 -1.20 -5.93 12.30
CA GLU A 66 -1.79 -6.72 13.40
C GLU A 66 -3.32 -6.75 13.35
N ASP A 67 -3.95 -5.61 13.07
CA ASP A 67 -5.42 -5.48 13.09
C ASP A 67 -6.10 -5.82 11.76
N VAL A 68 -5.44 -5.54 10.64
CA VAL A 68 -6.06 -5.65 9.31
C VAL A 68 -5.02 -5.91 8.23
N VAL A 69 -5.28 -6.89 7.36
CA VAL A 69 -4.40 -7.24 6.25
C VAL A 69 -5.05 -6.86 4.92
N PRO A 70 -4.85 -5.64 4.40
CA PRO A 70 -5.38 -5.29 3.10
C PRO A 70 -4.61 -6.01 1.99
N VAL A 71 -5.37 -6.56 1.05
CA VAL A 71 -4.83 -7.21 -0.15
C VAL A 71 -5.09 -6.32 -1.38
N LEU A 72 -4.05 -6.13 -2.16
CA LEU A 72 -4.06 -5.37 -3.41
C LEU A 72 -3.86 -6.33 -4.57
N ALA A 73 -4.78 -6.31 -5.54
CA ALA A 73 -4.61 -6.99 -6.82
C ALA A 73 -4.15 -5.98 -7.89
N PHE A 74 -3.30 -6.43 -8.82
CA PHE A 74 -2.74 -5.61 -9.88
C PHE A 74 -2.98 -6.24 -11.25
N ASP A 75 -3.26 -5.38 -12.23
CA ASP A 75 -3.53 -5.79 -13.62
C ASP A 75 -2.36 -6.61 -14.21
N THR A 76 -1.11 -6.27 -13.86
CA THR A 76 0.08 -6.95 -14.38
C THR A 76 1.15 -7.20 -13.31
N ARG A 77 2.02 -8.17 -13.60
CA ARG A 77 3.14 -8.55 -12.73
C ARG A 77 4.17 -7.42 -12.60
N GLU A 78 4.38 -6.65 -13.66
CA GLU A 78 5.34 -5.53 -13.67
C GLU A 78 4.91 -4.45 -12.67
N ILE A 79 3.61 -4.16 -12.61
CA ILE A 79 3.04 -3.24 -11.63
C ILE A 79 3.27 -3.79 -10.22
N LEU A 80 2.96 -5.06 -9.96
CA LEU A 80 3.22 -5.70 -8.67
C LEU A 80 4.68 -5.58 -8.23
N ILE A 81 5.64 -5.84 -9.12
CA ILE A 81 7.07 -5.75 -8.80
C ILE A 81 7.45 -4.32 -8.42
N GLN A 82 6.99 -3.31 -9.17
CA GLN A 82 7.22 -1.90 -8.82
C GLN A 82 6.66 -1.55 -7.44
N TRP A 83 5.52 -2.15 -7.08
CA TRP A 83 4.91 -1.99 -5.75
C TRP A 83 5.74 -2.65 -4.64
N ARG A 84 6.16 -3.91 -4.81
CA ARG A 84 7.04 -4.59 -3.85
C ARG A 84 8.29 -3.78 -3.56
N VAL A 85 8.95 -3.32 -4.62
CA VAL A 85 10.18 -2.53 -4.54
C VAL A 85 9.94 -1.23 -3.77
N LYS A 86 8.86 -0.51 -4.06
CA LYS A 86 8.51 0.72 -3.34
C LYS A 86 8.27 0.49 -1.86
N VAL A 87 7.54 -0.56 -1.50
CA VAL A 87 7.25 -0.88 -0.08
C VAL A 87 8.53 -1.31 0.63
N TYR A 88 9.37 -2.14 0.00
CA TYR A 88 10.64 -2.60 0.55
C TYR A 88 11.60 -1.46 0.85
N TYR A 89 11.89 -0.60 -0.14
CA TYR A 89 12.87 0.48 0.05
C TYR A 89 12.39 1.55 1.03
N ARG A 90 11.08 1.81 1.12
CA ARG A 90 10.54 2.80 2.06
C ARG A 90 10.55 2.33 3.52
N HIS A 91 10.84 1.05 3.78
CA HIS A 91 11.03 0.49 5.11
C HIS A 91 12.51 0.51 5.55
N SER A 92 13.45 0.64 4.61
CA SER A 92 14.89 0.62 4.90
C SER A 92 15.52 2.01 5.11
N ASP A 93 14.73 3.08 5.05
CA ASP A 93 15.10 4.45 5.49
C ASP A 93 14.49 4.73 6.87
#